data_AF-A0A0R1W299-F1
#
_entry.id   AF-A0A0R1W299-F1
#
_cell.length_a   1.000
_cell.length_b   1.000
_cell.length_c   1.000
_cell.angle_alpha   90.00
_cell.angle_beta   90.00
_cell.angle_gamma   90.00
#
_symmetry.space_group_name_H-M   'P 1'
#
loop_
_entity.id
_entity.type
_entity.pdbx_description
1 polymer ?
#
loop_
_entity_poly.entity_id
_entity_poly.type
_entity_poly.pdbx_seq_one_letter_code
_entity_poly.pdbx_strand_id
1 'polypeptide(L)'
;MNLINCGDGVMDNQSRFTLKKYRGLLLAKIADTMTTHDETFHNHVAGTLPQTCTMCDDLLELQDELKSINQQLQLIKNGVPPLTVRMCHYYLAVDIKNQQFIIRAQNQDNVAEIVKYNRMKLHGRPQQIEDLTAYKMVKQFEPNAGRDKVAFLRQHPEFIGIVVSQNG
;
A
#
# COMPACT_ATOMS: atom_id res chain seq x y z
N MET A 1 -15.78 -20.21 -28.29
CA MET A 1 -16.40 -19.73 -27.05
C MET A 1 -16.42 -20.89 -26.07
N ASN A 2 -15.75 -20.77 -24.93
CA ASN A 2 -16.04 -21.56 -23.74
C ASN A 2 -15.74 -20.69 -22.53
N LEU A 3 -16.77 -20.50 -21.71
CA LEU A 3 -16.79 -19.66 -20.53
C LEU A 3 -16.05 -20.35 -19.38
N ILE A 4 -15.14 -19.59 -18.78
CA ILE A 4 -14.98 -19.36 -17.33
C ILE A 4 -15.22 -20.60 -16.44
N ASN A 5 -14.13 -21.11 -15.86
CA ASN A 5 -14.17 -21.79 -14.58
C ASN A 5 -13.35 -20.95 -13.58
N CYS A 6 -14.01 -19.97 -12.97
CA CYS A 6 -13.49 -19.21 -11.84
C CYS A 6 -13.56 -20.13 -10.63
N GLY A 7 -12.41 -20.66 -10.22
CA GLY A 7 -12.28 -21.51 -9.04
C GLY A 7 -12.81 -20.82 -7.79
N ASP A 8 -13.59 -21.59 -7.04
CA ASP A 8 -14.29 -21.21 -5.82
C ASP A 8 -13.36 -20.63 -4.73
N GLY A 9 -13.58 -19.38 -4.36
CA GLY A 9 -14.31 -19.08 -3.12
C GLY A 9 -13.70 -19.42 -1.76
N VAL A 10 -12.46 -19.91 -1.64
CA VAL A 10 -11.80 -20.07 -0.33
C VAL A 10 -10.89 -18.87 -0.07
N MET A 11 -11.51 -17.71 0.23
CA MET A 11 -10.79 -16.65 0.92
C MET A 11 -10.42 -17.17 2.32
N ASP A 12 -9.12 -17.18 2.59
CA ASP A 12 -8.52 -17.74 3.78
C ASP A 12 -9.09 -17.10 5.06
N ASN A 13 -9.80 -17.90 5.86
CA ASN A 13 -10.33 -17.52 7.18
C ASN A 13 -9.27 -16.84 8.06
N GLN A 14 -7.99 -17.12 7.82
CA GLN A 14 -6.84 -16.52 8.50
C GLN A 14 -6.71 -15.01 8.24
N SER A 15 -7.03 -14.51 7.04
CA SER A 15 -6.99 -13.07 6.73
C SER A 15 -8.07 -12.31 7.48
N ARG A 16 -9.30 -12.86 7.52
CA ARG A 16 -10.41 -12.30 8.30
C ARG A 16 -10.14 -12.35 9.80
N PHE A 17 -9.54 -13.42 10.28
CA PHE A 17 -9.14 -13.57 11.68
C PHE A 17 -8.08 -12.54 12.06
N THR A 18 -7.07 -12.34 11.21
CA THR A 18 -6.00 -11.35 11.41
C THR A 18 -6.56 -9.93 11.48
N LEU A 19 -7.44 -9.53 10.56
CA LEU A 19 -8.08 -8.20 10.59
C LEU A 19 -8.94 -8.00 11.85
N LYS A 20 -9.67 -9.03 12.31
CA LYS A 20 -10.43 -8.96 13.57
C LYS A 20 -9.52 -8.79 14.78
N LYS A 21 -8.40 -9.51 14.81
CA LYS A 21 -7.38 -9.38 15.87
C LYS A 21 -6.79 -7.97 15.86
N TYR A 22 -6.41 -7.46 14.70
CA TYR A 22 -5.86 -6.12 14.56
C TYR A 22 -6.86 -5.03 14.97
N ARG A 23 -8.13 -5.16 14.58
CA ARG A 23 -9.21 -4.30 15.07
C ARG A 23 -9.29 -4.27 16.60
N GLY A 24 -9.17 -5.43 17.25
CA GLY A 24 -9.16 -5.52 18.71
C GLY A 24 -7.99 -4.76 19.34
N LEU A 25 -6.81 -4.83 18.74
CA LEU A 25 -5.62 -4.09 19.19
C LEU A 25 -5.80 -2.58 19.02
N LEU A 26 -6.34 -2.13 17.89
CA LEU A 26 -6.62 -0.70 17.66
C LEU A 26 -7.62 -0.15 18.66
N LEU A 27 -8.70 -0.88 18.96
CA LEU A 27 -9.68 -0.48 19.97
C LEU A 27 -9.05 -0.35 21.36
N ALA A 28 -8.16 -1.27 21.74
CA ALA A 28 -7.44 -1.19 23.00
C ALA A 28 -6.54 0.06 23.05
N LYS A 29 -5.75 0.29 22.00
CA LYS A 29 -4.89 1.49 21.89
C LYS A 29 -5.68 2.79 21.95
N ILE A 30 -6.83 2.86 21.29
CA ILE A 30 -7.72 4.02 21.35
C ILE A 30 -8.18 4.26 22.79
N ALA A 31 -8.63 3.22 23.49
CA ALA A 31 -9.06 3.33 24.88
C ALA A 31 -7.92 3.79 25.81
N ASP A 32 -6.72 3.22 25.64
CA ASP A 32 -5.53 3.60 26.40
C ASP A 32 -5.14 5.06 26.13
N THR A 33 -5.16 5.48 24.86
CA THR A 33 -4.84 6.84 24.43
C THR A 33 -5.84 7.85 24.99
N MET A 34 -7.14 7.52 24.96
CA MET A 34 -8.18 8.37 25.54
C MET A 34 -8.03 8.50 27.06
N THR A 35 -7.79 7.39 27.76
CA THR A 35 -7.59 7.40 29.22
C THR A 35 -6.37 8.25 29.60
N THR A 36 -5.25 8.02 28.91
CA THR A 36 -4.00 8.76 29.15
C THR A 36 -4.16 10.23 28.77
N HIS A 37 -4.93 10.55 27.72
CA HIS A 37 -5.22 11.92 27.32
C HIS A 37 -6.03 12.62 28.42
N ASP A 38 -7.11 12.01 28.90
CA ASP A 38 -7.95 12.56 29.97
C ASP A 38 -7.15 12.80 31.26
N GLU A 39 -6.20 11.93 31.60
CA GLU A 39 -5.30 12.08 32.75
C GLU A 39 -4.22 13.16 32.57
N THR A 40 -3.83 13.47 31.33
CA THR A 40 -2.72 14.39 31.03
C THR A 40 -3.21 15.78 30.62
N PHE A 41 -4.35 15.85 29.94
CA PHE A 41 -4.89 17.04 29.28
C PHE A 41 -6.35 17.25 29.69
N HIS A 42 -6.59 18.18 30.62
CA HIS A 42 -7.94 18.45 31.14
C HIS A 42 -8.61 19.66 30.48
N ASN A 43 -7.92 20.33 29.55
CA ASN A 43 -8.34 21.61 28.97
C ASN A 43 -9.02 21.48 27.60
N HIS A 44 -9.11 20.27 27.04
CA HIS A 44 -9.80 19.99 25.79
C HIS A 44 -10.20 18.52 25.73
N VAL A 45 -11.09 18.18 24.80
CA VAL A 45 -11.55 16.80 24.58
C VAL A 45 -10.59 16.10 23.61
N ALA A 46 -10.28 14.82 23.86
CA ALA A 46 -9.45 14.03 22.98
C ALA A 46 -9.96 14.05 21.51
N GLY A 47 -9.05 14.23 20.56
CA GLY A 47 -9.34 14.29 19.12
C GLY A 47 -9.81 15.67 18.61
N THR A 48 -9.90 16.70 19.45
CA THR A 48 -10.39 18.03 19.02
C THR A 48 -9.29 18.99 18.56
N LEU A 49 -8.04 18.82 19.04
CA LEU A 49 -6.93 19.75 18.80
C LEU A 49 -5.66 19.03 18.28
N PRO A 50 -5.71 18.32 17.14
CA PRO A 50 -4.57 17.53 16.64
C PRO A 50 -3.32 18.37 16.32
N GLN A 51 -3.50 19.63 15.93
CA GLN A 51 -2.38 20.53 15.60
C GLN A 51 -1.57 20.97 16.82
N THR A 52 -2.11 20.83 18.04
CA THR A 52 -1.49 21.33 19.27
C THR A 52 -1.41 20.29 20.38
N CYS A 53 -2.00 19.10 20.21
CA CYS A 53 -1.93 17.98 21.13
C CYS A 53 -1.60 16.71 20.34
N THR A 54 -0.40 16.16 20.57
CA THR A 54 0.08 14.94 19.89
C THR A 54 -0.84 13.75 20.14
N MET A 55 -1.38 13.62 21.35
CA MET A 55 -2.32 12.55 21.67
C MET A 55 -3.67 12.68 20.97
N CYS A 56 -4.08 13.90 20.59
CA CYS A 56 -5.25 14.09 19.72
C CYS A 56 -4.95 13.68 18.29
N ASP A 57 -3.75 13.97 17.80
CA ASP A 57 -3.29 13.55 16.46
C ASP A 57 -3.21 12.01 16.37
N ASP A 58 -2.50 11.39 17.31
CA ASP A 58 -2.39 9.92 17.45
C ASP A 58 -3.77 9.26 17.53
N LEU A 59 -4.71 9.85 18.29
CA LEU A 59 -6.07 9.32 18.40
C LEU A 59 -6.82 9.37 17.07
N LEU A 60 -6.69 10.45 16.29
CA LEU A 60 -7.33 10.56 14.99
C LEU A 60 -6.72 9.57 13.98
N GLU A 61 -5.40 9.39 13.98
CA GLU A 61 -4.73 8.39 13.14
C GLU A 61 -5.25 6.97 13.46
N LEU A 62 -5.32 6.61 14.74
CA LEU A 62 -5.86 5.31 15.18
C LEU A 62 -7.33 5.12 14.77
N GLN A 63 -8.14 6.18 14.81
CA GLN A 63 -9.54 6.15 14.40
C GLN A 63 -9.70 5.98 12.88
N ASP A 64 -8.87 6.64 12.09
CA ASP A 64 -8.85 6.50 10.62
C ASP A 64 -8.39 5.09 10.21
N GLU A 65 -7.38 4.56 10.89
CA GLU A 65 -6.94 3.18 10.67
C GLU A 65 -8.04 2.17 11.04
N LEU A 66 -8.72 2.36 12.18
CA LEU A 66 -9.86 1.54 12.59
C LEU A 66 -11.01 1.58 11.56
N LYS A 67 -11.28 2.76 10.99
CA LYS A 67 -12.28 2.94 9.93
C LYS A 67 -11.92 2.15 8.68
N SER A 68 -10.66 2.19 8.25
CA SER A 68 -10.15 1.39 7.13
C SER A 68 -10.32 -0.11 7.38
N ILE A 69 -9.94 -0.61 8.57
CA ILE A 69 -10.10 -2.03 8.93
C ILE A 69 -11.58 -2.44 8.96
N ASN A 70 -12.47 -1.59 9.48
CA ASN A 70 -13.90 -1.87 9.48
C ASN A 70 -14.48 -1.93 8.06
N GLN A 71 -14.04 -1.04 7.16
CA GLN A 71 -14.42 -1.10 5.75
C GLN A 71 -13.95 -2.42 5.11
N GLN A 72 -12.69 -2.83 5.32
CA GLN A 72 -12.18 -4.10 4.81
C GLN A 72 -12.96 -5.31 5.34
N LEU A 73 -13.31 -5.32 6.63
CA LEU A 73 -14.13 -6.38 7.24
C LEU A 73 -15.56 -6.40 6.68
N GLN A 74 -16.15 -5.24 6.36
CA GLN A 74 -17.46 -5.14 5.72
C GLN A 74 -17.43 -5.64 4.28
N LEU A 75 -16.39 -5.30 3.52
CA LEU A 75 -16.19 -5.83 2.17
C LEU A 75 -16.13 -7.37 2.22
N ILE A 76 -15.28 -7.94 3.08
CA ILE A 76 -15.18 -9.39 3.30
C ILE A 76 -16.54 -10.01 3.68
N LYS A 77 -17.30 -9.35 4.58
CA LYS A 77 -18.62 -9.83 5.00
C LYS A 77 -19.61 -9.86 3.84
N ASN A 78 -19.53 -8.89 2.93
CA ASN A 78 -20.40 -8.78 1.76
C ASN A 78 -19.96 -9.67 0.59
N GLY A 79 -18.98 -10.55 0.80
CA GLY A 79 -18.42 -11.39 -0.27
C GLY A 79 -17.66 -10.58 -1.32
N VAL A 80 -17.47 -9.27 -1.10
CA VAL A 80 -16.54 -8.46 -1.86
C VAL A 80 -15.17 -8.92 -1.36
N PRO A 81 -14.31 -9.47 -2.24
CA PRO A 81 -12.93 -9.69 -1.84
C PRO A 81 -12.46 -8.36 -1.24
N PRO A 82 -11.80 -8.35 -0.06
CA PRO A 82 -11.12 -7.14 0.36
C PRO A 82 -10.31 -6.67 -0.86
N LEU A 83 -10.04 -5.36 -0.98
CA LEU A 83 -8.92 -4.95 -1.80
C LEU A 83 -7.74 -5.74 -1.26
N THR A 84 -7.50 -6.89 -1.89
CA THR A 84 -6.32 -7.67 -1.68
C THR A 84 -5.25 -6.61 -1.90
N VAL A 85 -4.25 -6.59 -1.05
CA VAL A 85 -2.95 -6.12 -1.53
C VAL A 85 -2.67 -7.07 -2.70
N ARG A 86 -3.24 -6.75 -3.87
CA ARG A 86 -3.16 -7.55 -5.07
C ARG A 86 -1.67 -7.58 -5.28
N MET A 87 -1.11 -8.78 -5.25
CA MET A 87 0.33 -8.97 -5.34
C MET A 87 0.87 -8.02 -6.39
N CYS A 88 1.60 -7.02 -5.93
CA CYS A 88 2.17 -6.04 -6.82
C CYS A 88 3.44 -6.66 -7.38
N HIS A 89 3.55 -6.62 -8.70
CA HIS A 89 4.70 -7.11 -9.43
C HIS A 89 5.54 -5.92 -9.89
N TYR A 90 6.82 -6.17 -10.09
CA TYR A 90 7.71 -5.20 -10.70
C TYR A 90 7.76 -5.41 -12.21
N TYR A 91 7.75 -4.31 -12.94
CA TYR A 91 7.85 -4.27 -14.39
C TYR A 91 9.00 -3.36 -14.80
N LEU A 92 9.85 -3.85 -15.68
CA LEU A 92 10.83 -3.06 -16.41
C LEU A 92 10.17 -2.52 -17.68
N ALA A 93 10.10 -1.19 -17.78
CA ALA A 93 9.63 -0.49 -18.95
C ALA A 93 10.78 0.33 -19.55
N VAL A 94 10.84 0.39 -20.88
CA VAL A 94 11.80 1.21 -21.61
C VAL A 94 11.01 2.21 -22.44
N ASP A 95 11.35 3.49 -22.37
CA ASP A 95 10.68 4.50 -23.18
C ASP A 95 11.29 4.62 -24.60
N ILE A 96 10.66 5.42 -25.46
CA ILE A 96 11.16 5.70 -26.81
C ILE A 96 12.51 6.43 -26.84
N LYS A 97 12.97 6.98 -25.72
CA LYS A 97 14.28 7.61 -25.55
C LYS A 97 15.31 6.63 -24.99
N ASN A 98 14.96 5.35 -24.89
CA ASN A 98 15.78 4.29 -24.32
C ASN A 98 16.05 4.46 -22.81
N GLN A 99 15.22 5.24 -22.11
CA GLN A 99 15.27 5.38 -20.66
C GLN A 99 14.53 4.22 -19.99
N GLN A 100 15.16 3.61 -19.00
CA GLN A 100 14.59 2.48 -18.26
C GLN A 100 13.86 2.93 -17.00
N PHE A 101 12.73 2.29 -16.71
CA PHE A 101 11.88 2.56 -15.56
C PHE A 101 11.53 1.26 -14.86
N ILE A 102 11.56 1.28 -13.53
CA ILE A 102 10.99 0.23 -12.71
C ILE A 102 9.62 0.71 -12.24
N ILE A 103 8.58 -0.04 -12.57
CA ILE A 103 7.19 0.26 -12.23
C ILE A 103 6.66 -0.87 -11.35
N ARG A 104 6.03 -0.52 -10.23
CA ARG A 104 5.32 -1.47 -9.39
C ARG A 104 3.82 -1.36 -9.67
N ALA A 105 3.18 -2.48 -10.04
CA ALA A 105 1.77 -2.50 -10.44
C ALA A 105 1.15 -3.89 -10.22
N GLN A 106 -0.18 -3.98 -10.24
CA GLN A 106 -0.90 -5.25 -10.02
C GLN A 106 -0.90 -6.16 -11.26
N ASN A 107 -0.84 -5.58 -12.46
CA ASN A 107 -0.88 -6.28 -13.75
C ASN A 107 -0.42 -5.32 -14.86
N GLN A 108 -0.32 -5.81 -16.10
CA GLN A 108 0.07 -4.97 -17.25
C GLN A 108 -0.90 -3.82 -17.55
N ASP A 109 -2.19 -3.97 -17.26
CA ASP A 109 -3.16 -2.90 -17.52
C ASP A 109 -2.92 -1.69 -16.61
N ASN A 110 -2.65 -1.92 -15.31
CA ASN A 110 -2.23 -0.84 -14.42
C ASN A 110 -0.90 -0.22 -14.85
N VAL A 111 0.04 -1.00 -15.41
CA VAL A 111 1.27 -0.41 -15.96
C VAL A 111 0.93 0.56 -17.10
N ALA A 112 0.03 0.18 -18.00
CA ALA A 112 -0.41 1.04 -19.09
C ALA A 112 -1.07 2.33 -18.58
N GLU A 113 -1.87 2.25 -17.51
CA GLU A 113 -2.46 3.42 -16.86
C GLU A 113 -1.41 4.35 -16.24
N ILE A 114 -0.44 3.80 -15.51
CA ILE A 114 0.67 4.57 -14.91
C ILE A 114 1.49 5.28 -16.00
N VAL A 115 1.81 4.56 -17.08
CA VAL A 115 2.53 5.10 -18.24
C VAL A 115 1.75 6.24 -18.90
N LYS A 116 0.45 6.04 -19.11
CA LYS A 116 -0.44 7.06 -19.69
C LYS A 116 -0.54 8.29 -18.80
N TYR A 117 -0.71 8.10 -17.48
CA TYR A 117 -0.78 9.19 -16.50
C TYR A 117 0.50 10.02 -16.49
N ASN A 118 1.67 9.36 -16.55
CA ASN A 118 2.98 10.01 -16.60
C ASN A 118 3.38 10.51 -18.01
N ARG A 119 2.46 10.44 -19.00
CA ARG A 119 2.68 10.87 -20.39
C ARG A 119 3.90 10.22 -21.06
N MET A 120 4.22 9.00 -20.64
CA MET A 120 5.34 8.24 -21.18
C MET A 120 4.93 7.51 -22.47
N LYS A 121 5.88 7.35 -23.39
CA LYS A 121 5.72 6.49 -24.58
C LYS A 121 6.73 5.37 -24.50
N LEU A 122 6.25 4.14 -24.41
CA LEU A 122 7.11 2.97 -24.25
C LEU A 122 7.59 2.41 -25.58
N HIS A 123 8.81 1.89 -25.57
CA HIS A 123 9.33 0.99 -26.56
C HIS A 123 8.86 -0.44 -26.22
N GLY A 124 7.85 -0.93 -26.93
CA GLY A 124 7.31 -2.27 -26.70
C GLY A 124 6.50 -2.42 -25.40
N ARG A 125 6.31 -3.67 -24.97
CA ARG A 125 5.56 -4.01 -23.76
C ARG A 125 6.50 -4.08 -22.54
N PRO A 126 6.10 -3.53 -21.38
CA PRO A 126 6.82 -3.73 -20.12
C PRO A 126 7.01 -5.22 -19.80
N GLN A 127 8.20 -5.57 -19.33
CA GLN A 127 8.54 -6.93 -18.93
C GLN A 127 8.40 -7.07 -17.42
N GLN A 128 7.67 -8.08 -16.96
CA GLN A 128 7.62 -8.42 -15.54
C GLN A 128 8.99 -8.96 -15.08
N ILE A 129 9.47 -8.50 -13.93
CA ILE A 129 10.74 -8.91 -13.34
C ILE A 129 10.54 -9.33 -11.88
N GLU A 130 11.47 -10.15 -11.38
CA GLU A 130 11.47 -10.57 -9.98
C GLU A 130 11.85 -9.41 -9.05
N ASP A 131 11.31 -9.45 -7.82
CA ASP A 131 11.58 -8.48 -6.75
C ASP A 131 13.07 -8.25 -6.52
N LEU A 132 13.87 -9.33 -6.46
CA LEU A 132 15.30 -9.23 -6.23
C LEU A 132 16.02 -8.48 -7.36
N THR A 133 15.59 -8.70 -8.60
CA THR A 133 16.11 -7.99 -9.78
C THR A 133 15.71 -6.52 -9.73
N ALA A 134 14.45 -6.22 -9.41
CA ALA A 134 13.97 -4.85 -9.24
C ALA A 134 14.77 -4.11 -8.16
N TYR A 135 15.01 -4.71 -6.99
CA TYR A 135 15.79 -4.09 -5.92
C TYR A 135 17.25 -3.84 -6.29
N LYS A 136 17.87 -4.73 -7.08
CA LYS A 136 19.22 -4.51 -7.62
C LYS A 136 19.23 -3.31 -8.55
N MET A 137 18.26 -3.21 -9.46
CA MET A 137 18.14 -2.09 -10.39
C MET A 137 17.85 -0.76 -9.68
N VAL A 138 17.01 -0.75 -8.64
CA VAL A 138 16.78 0.46 -7.81
C VAL A 138 18.07 0.98 -7.20
N LYS A 139 18.88 0.11 -6.62
CA LYS A 139 20.18 0.48 -6.05
C LYS A 139 21.18 0.95 -7.12
N GLN A 140 21.11 0.38 -8.32
CA GLN A 140 21.98 0.77 -9.43
C GLN A 140 21.59 2.15 -9.99
N PHE A 141 20.29 2.43 -10.13
CA PHE A 141 19.81 3.68 -10.71
C PHE A 141 19.93 4.85 -9.72
N GLU A 142 19.84 4.58 -8.41
CA GLU A 142 20.01 5.59 -7.36
C GLU A 142 21.01 5.08 -6.30
N PRO A 143 22.34 5.22 -6.51
CA PRO A 143 23.35 4.71 -5.58
C PRO A 143 23.25 5.29 -4.17
N ASN A 144 22.84 6.55 -4.05
CA ASN A 144 22.79 7.28 -2.78
C ASN A 144 21.47 7.05 -2.01
N ALA A 145 20.35 6.83 -2.70
CA ALA A 145 19.01 6.73 -2.09
C ALA A 145 18.37 5.34 -2.23
N GLY A 146 18.94 4.46 -3.06
CA GLY A 146 18.32 3.18 -3.41
C GLY A 146 18.20 2.21 -2.24
N ARG A 147 19.06 2.32 -1.21
CA ARG A 147 18.94 1.50 0.01
C ARG A 147 17.65 1.84 0.77
N ASP A 148 17.40 3.12 1.00
CA ASP A 148 16.23 3.59 1.75
C ASP A 148 14.95 3.37 0.95
N LYS A 149 15.02 3.59 -0.37
CA LYS A 149 13.91 3.30 -1.28
C LYS A 149 13.55 1.80 -1.31
N VAL A 150 14.53 0.89 -1.32
CA VAL A 150 14.25 -0.55 -1.19
C VAL A 150 13.66 -0.90 0.17
N ALA A 151 14.12 -0.26 1.26
CA ALA A 151 13.54 -0.47 2.58
C ALA A 151 12.06 -0.03 2.61
N PHE A 152 11.75 1.15 2.06
CA PHE A 152 10.38 1.65 1.89
C PHE A 152 9.50 0.66 1.11
N LEU A 153 9.94 0.19 -0.06
CA LEU A 153 9.13 -0.72 -0.90
C LEU A 153 8.81 -2.06 -0.22
N ARG A 154 9.68 -2.53 0.68
CA ARG A 154 9.45 -3.73 1.49
C ARG A 154 8.43 -3.51 2.59
N GLN A 155 8.41 -2.31 3.17
CA GLN A 155 7.47 -1.92 4.22
C GLN A 155 6.09 -1.54 3.65
N HIS A 156 6.05 -1.10 2.39
CA HIS A 156 4.85 -0.66 1.68
C HIS A 156 4.52 -1.55 0.48
N PRO A 157 4.07 -2.80 0.69
CA PRO A 157 3.71 -3.72 -0.39
C PRO A 157 2.56 -3.23 -1.29
N GLU A 158 1.76 -2.29 -0.80
CA GLU A 158 0.65 -1.63 -1.47
C GLU A 158 1.05 -0.53 -2.45
N PHE A 159 2.33 -0.09 -2.45
CA PHE A 159 2.79 0.98 -3.32
C PHE A 159 2.62 0.60 -4.81
N ILE A 160 1.96 1.47 -5.57
CA ILE A 160 1.77 1.34 -7.02
C ILE A 160 2.30 2.63 -7.67
N GLY A 161 3.15 2.49 -8.67
CA GLY A 161 3.72 3.63 -9.39
C GLY A 161 5.12 3.38 -9.93
N ILE A 162 5.71 4.45 -10.47
CA ILE A 162 7.12 4.46 -10.88
C ILE A 162 7.97 4.46 -9.62
N VAL A 163 8.83 3.46 -9.49
CA VAL A 163 9.75 3.29 -8.36
C VAL A 163 11.02 4.11 -8.59
N VAL A 164 11.60 3.97 -9.77
CA VAL A 164 12.83 4.64 -10.16
C VAL A 164 12.92 4.73 -11.69
N SER A 165 13.64 5.73 -12.17
CA SER A 165 14.08 5.86 -13.57
C SER A 165 15.59 5.84 -13.62
N GLN A 166 16.17 5.23 -14.65
CA GLN A 166 17.59 5.39 -14.94
C GLN A 166 17.81 6.86 -15.34
N ASN A 167 18.48 7.63 -14.49
CA ASN A 167 18.93 8.96 -14.87
C ASN A 167 20.06 8.78 -15.90
N GLY A 168 19.85 9.34 -17.10
CA GLY A 168 20.88 9.44 -18.13
C GLY A 168 21.94 10.47 -17.76
#